data_AF-A0A965PD04-F1
#
_entry.id   AF-A0A965PD04-F1
#
_cell.length_a   1.000
_cell.length_b   1.000
_cell.length_c   1.000
_cell.angle_alpha   90.00
_cell.angle_beta   90.00
_cell.angle_gamma   90.00
#
_symmetry.space_group_name_H-M   'P 1'
#
loop_
_entity.id
_entity.type
_entity.pdbx_description
1 polymer ?
#
loop_
_entity_poly.entity_id
_entity_poly.type
_entity_poly.pdbx_seq_one_letter_code
_entity_poly.pdbx_strand_id
1 'polypeptide(L)'
;MPATVRGGVELRKALRNFAPDLGKETQKEIANALKPIVKEARGYVTGSPLSNWAREGGKFPRFDATVIKRGIGYKTTPSKPNRRGFRALAQIRNMSAAGAIYETAGRRPPGTKPKSRPNFAEAMGPLKGNGNDRGRLIYAAWEKDYGKASKAVLQAIDNAAKKFNATVGKR
;
A
#
# COMPACT_ATOMS: atom_id res chain seq x y z
N MET A 1 -2.02 8.98 -0.86
CA MET A 1 -3.38 8.91 -1.42
C MET A 1 -3.41 8.05 -2.68
N PRO A 2 -4.52 7.34 -2.95
CA PRO A 2 -4.69 6.55 -4.17
C PRO A 2 -4.80 7.43 -5.42
N ALA A 3 -4.21 6.99 -6.52
CA ALA A 3 -4.40 7.59 -7.85
C ALA A 3 -5.31 6.68 -8.70
N THR A 4 -6.20 7.29 -9.50
CA THR A 4 -7.19 6.56 -10.31
C THR A 4 -6.78 6.57 -11.78
N VAL A 5 -6.86 5.39 -12.41
CA VAL A 5 -6.63 5.20 -13.85
C VAL A 5 -7.90 4.62 -14.46
N ARG A 6 -8.43 5.26 -15.51
CA ARG A 6 -9.55 4.73 -16.30
C ARG A 6 -9.02 3.66 -17.27
N GLY A 7 -9.73 2.54 -17.41
CA GLY A 7 -9.36 1.49 -18.38
C GLY A 7 -8.19 0.58 -17.99
N GLY A 8 -7.63 0.70 -16.78
CA GLY A 8 -6.42 -0.05 -16.41
C GLY A 8 -6.62 -1.56 -16.27
N VAL A 9 -7.85 -2.01 -15.99
CA VAL A 9 -8.17 -3.45 -15.91
C VAL A 9 -8.25 -4.05 -17.32
N GLU A 10 -8.85 -3.30 -18.25
CA GLU A 10 -9.03 -3.62 -19.66
C GLU A 10 -7.67 -3.70 -20.34
N LEU A 11 -6.81 -2.70 -20.14
CA LEU A 11 -5.43 -2.70 -20.63
C LEU A 11 -4.68 -3.94 -20.14
N ARG A 12 -4.78 -4.29 -18.86
CA ARG A 12 -4.10 -5.49 -18.34
C ARG A 12 -4.60 -6.77 -19.00
N LYS A 13 -5.92 -6.90 -19.22
CA LYS A 13 -6.50 -8.05 -19.92
C LYS A 13 -5.99 -8.11 -21.36
N ALA A 14 -5.95 -6.97 -22.05
CA ALA A 14 -5.45 -6.86 -23.41
C ALA A 14 -3.97 -7.25 -23.51
N LEU A 15 -3.12 -6.71 -22.62
CA LEU A 15 -1.71 -7.09 -22.52
C LEU A 15 -1.55 -8.59 -22.29
N ARG A 16 -2.34 -9.19 -21.41
CA ARG A 16 -2.25 -10.64 -21.16
C ARG A 16 -2.60 -11.48 -22.41
N ASN A 17 -3.59 -11.06 -23.18
CA ASN A 17 -4.10 -11.83 -24.32
C ASN A 17 -3.31 -11.59 -25.60
N PHE A 18 -2.80 -10.37 -25.81
CA PHE A 18 -2.26 -9.93 -27.10
C PHE A 18 -0.78 -9.52 -27.04
N ALA A 19 -0.23 -9.21 -25.86
CA ALA A 19 1.17 -8.81 -25.69
C ALA A 19 1.72 -9.26 -24.30
N PRO A 20 1.78 -10.58 -24.03
CA PRO A 20 2.04 -11.11 -22.68
C PRO A 20 3.40 -10.68 -22.12
N ASP A 21 4.41 -10.52 -22.97
CA ASP A 21 5.74 -10.10 -22.52
C ASP A 21 5.77 -8.63 -22.10
N LEU A 22 5.11 -7.75 -22.85
CA LEU A 22 4.88 -6.35 -22.45
C LEU A 22 4.10 -6.29 -21.13
N GLY A 23 3.11 -7.18 -20.94
CA GLY A 23 2.38 -7.31 -19.68
C GLY A 23 3.24 -7.75 -18.50
N LYS A 24 4.26 -8.59 -18.71
CA LYS A 24 5.24 -8.98 -17.67
C LYS A 24 6.23 -7.84 -17.38
N GLU A 25 6.72 -7.16 -18.41
CA GLU A 25 7.60 -5.98 -18.30
C GLU A 25 6.93 -4.89 -17.45
N THR A 26 5.70 -4.52 -17.81
CA THR A 26 4.89 -3.52 -17.08
C THR A 26 4.74 -3.90 -15.60
N GLN A 27 4.50 -5.17 -15.30
CA GLN A 27 4.38 -5.64 -13.91
C GLN A 27 5.69 -5.55 -13.14
N LYS A 28 6.83 -5.80 -13.79
CA LYS A 28 8.16 -5.63 -13.20
C LYS A 28 8.44 -4.15 -12.92
N GLU A 29 8.11 -3.25 -13.84
CA GLU A 29 8.26 -1.80 -13.66
C GLU A 29 7.43 -1.30 -12.46
N ILE A 30 6.15 -1.66 -12.39
CA ILE A 30 5.29 -1.32 -11.25
C ILE A 30 5.89 -1.89 -9.95
N ALA A 31 6.35 -3.14 -9.94
CA ALA A 31 6.98 -3.72 -8.76
C ALA A 31 8.24 -2.96 -8.33
N ASN A 32 9.07 -2.55 -9.28
CA ASN A 32 10.29 -1.79 -9.01
C ASN A 32 9.98 -0.40 -8.44
N ALA A 33 8.89 0.24 -8.87
CA ALA A 33 8.44 1.50 -8.29
C ALA A 33 7.96 1.35 -6.83
N LEU A 34 7.35 0.22 -6.47
CA LEU A 34 6.81 0.00 -5.12
C LEU A 34 7.85 -0.53 -4.11
N LYS A 35 8.90 -1.22 -4.58
CA LYS A 35 9.94 -1.83 -3.73
C LYS A 35 10.60 -0.82 -2.76
N PRO A 36 11.00 0.40 -3.18
CA PRO A 36 11.61 1.37 -2.28
C PRO A 36 10.71 1.74 -1.11
N ILE A 37 9.41 1.98 -1.35
CA ILE A 37 8.44 2.30 -0.30
C ILE A 37 8.30 1.12 0.67
N VAL A 38 8.22 -0.10 0.15
CA VAL A 38 8.14 -1.31 1.00
C VAL A 38 9.39 -1.44 1.88
N LYS A 39 10.59 -1.20 1.32
CA LYS A 39 11.84 -1.23 2.08
C LYS A 39 11.84 -0.17 3.19
N GLU A 40 11.46 1.05 2.88
CA GLU A 40 11.36 2.15 3.85
C GLU A 40 10.32 1.83 4.96
N ALA A 41 9.14 1.36 4.59
CA ALA A 41 8.08 1.00 5.52
C ALA A 41 8.49 -0.12 6.49
N ARG A 42 9.28 -1.11 6.01
CA ARG A 42 9.88 -2.14 6.87
C ARG A 42 10.91 -1.56 7.85
N GLY A 43 11.62 -0.51 7.46
CA GLY A 43 12.55 0.23 8.32
C GLY A 43 11.87 0.95 9.48
N TYR A 44 10.60 1.33 9.33
CA TYR A 44 9.83 1.98 10.41
C TYR A 44 9.24 1.02 11.44
N VAL A 45 9.36 -0.30 11.24
CA VAL A 45 8.89 -1.27 12.22
C VAL A 45 9.88 -1.33 13.38
N THR A 46 9.44 -0.85 14.54
CA THR A 46 10.16 -0.85 15.81
C THR A 46 9.87 -2.11 16.64
N GLY A 47 10.47 -2.19 17.83
CA GLY A 47 10.06 -3.15 18.87
C GLY A 47 8.63 -2.89 19.37
N SER A 48 8.14 -3.77 20.24
CA SER A 48 6.77 -3.64 20.76
C SER A 48 6.58 -2.28 21.44
N PRO A 49 5.64 -1.44 20.96
CA PRO A 49 5.49 -0.08 21.47
C PRO A 49 4.74 -0.01 22.81
N LEU A 50 4.26 -1.15 23.33
CA LEU A 50 3.43 -1.23 24.51
C LEU A 50 3.86 -2.38 25.40
N SER A 51 3.83 -2.13 26.71
CA SER A 51 3.93 -3.21 27.69
C SER A 51 2.84 -4.25 27.43
N ASN A 52 3.23 -5.52 27.50
CA ASN A 52 2.36 -6.69 27.34
C ASN A 52 1.78 -6.99 25.94
N TRP A 53 1.95 -6.13 24.93
CA TRP A 53 1.38 -6.43 23.59
C TRP A 53 2.12 -7.59 22.88
N ALA A 54 3.40 -7.79 23.18
CA ALA A 54 4.16 -8.93 22.67
C ALA A 54 3.98 -10.22 23.50
N ARG A 55 3.18 -10.20 24.59
CA ARG A 55 2.94 -11.39 25.42
C ARG A 55 2.02 -12.39 24.72
N GLU A 56 2.20 -13.65 25.05
CA GLU A 56 1.34 -14.76 24.61
C GLU A 56 0.15 -14.95 25.58
N GLY A 57 -0.88 -15.66 25.15
CA GLY A 57 -2.04 -16.02 25.99
C GLY A 57 -3.31 -15.17 25.82
N GLY A 58 -3.30 -14.16 24.95
CA GLY A 58 -4.48 -13.34 24.62
C GLY A 58 -5.10 -13.65 23.26
N LYS A 59 -6.38 -13.28 23.07
CA LYS A 59 -7.05 -13.29 21.75
C LYS A 59 -6.64 -12.12 20.85
N PHE A 60 -5.98 -11.10 21.41
CA PHE A 60 -5.52 -9.93 20.66
C PHE A 60 -4.27 -10.29 19.82
N PRO A 61 -4.14 -9.81 18.57
CA PRO A 61 -2.98 -10.13 17.73
C PRO A 61 -1.67 -9.72 18.42
N ARG A 62 -0.80 -10.71 18.66
CA ARG A 62 0.51 -10.50 19.26
C ARG A 62 1.39 -9.59 18.39
N PHE A 63 2.07 -8.65 19.02
CA PHE A 63 3.08 -7.87 18.34
C PHE A 63 4.35 -8.69 18.11
N ASP A 64 4.71 -8.86 16.84
CA ASP A 64 5.99 -9.44 16.41
C ASP A 64 6.53 -8.61 15.24
N ALA A 65 7.66 -7.93 15.48
CA ALA A 65 8.28 -7.04 14.49
C ALA A 65 8.69 -7.77 13.21
N THR A 66 9.15 -9.02 13.32
CA THR A 66 9.58 -9.85 12.18
C THR A 66 8.38 -10.25 11.33
N VAL A 67 7.28 -10.66 11.97
CA VAL A 67 6.01 -10.95 11.29
C VAL A 67 5.46 -9.68 10.62
N ILE A 68 5.50 -8.53 11.29
CA ILE A 68 5.05 -7.26 10.73
C ILE A 68 5.88 -6.86 9.52
N LYS A 69 7.22 -6.88 9.62
CA LYS A 69 8.13 -6.54 8.50
C LYS A 69 7.88 -7.44 7.28
N ARG A 70 7.76 -8.75 7.51
CA ARG A 70 7.45 -9.73 6.45
C ARG A 70 6.05 -9.53 5.86
N GLY A 71 5.09 -9.11 6.68
CA GLY A 71 3.72 -8.83 6.27
C GLY A 71 3.57 -7.61 5.37
N ILE A 72 4.51 -6.65 5.43
CA ILE A 72 4.55 -5.51 4.50
C ILE A 72 5.01 -6.01 3.13
N GLY A 73 4.13 -5.92 2.15
CA GLY A 73 4.41 -6.31 0.77
C GLY A 73 3.58 -5.52 -0.23
N TYR A 74 3.86 -5.76 -1.51
CA TYR A 74 3.15 -5.14 -2.61
C TYR A 74 2.41 -6.18 -3.46
N LYS A 75 1.37 -5.72 -4.17
CA LYS A 75 0.61 -6.52 -5.13
C LYS A 75 0.39 -5.67 -6.37
N THR A 76 0.80 -6.18 -7.53
CA THR A 76 0.67 -5.52 -8.84
C THR A 76 -0.50 -6.07 -9.66
N THR A 77 -1.26 -7.01 -9.09
CA THR A 77 -2.46 -7.57 -9.70
C THR A 77 -3.70 -6.84 -9.17
N PRO A 78 -4.70 -6.55 -10.02
CA PRO A 78 -5.93 -5.89 -9.60
C PRO A 78 -6.62 -6.57 -8.42
N SER A 79 -7.13 -5.78 -7.47
CA SER A 79 -7.95 -6.29 -6.36
C SER A 79 -9.35 -6.71 -6.83
N LYS A 80 -10.06 -7.47 -5.99
CA LYS A 80 -11.51 -7.60 -6.14
C LYS A 80 -12.15 -6.21 -5.99
N PRO A 81 -13.22 -5.90 -6.75
CA PRO A 81 -13.93 -4.64 -6.60
C PRO A 81 -14.58 -4.58 -5.21
N ASN A 82 -14.52 -3.40 -4.59
CA ASN A 82 -15.26 -3.15 -3.36
C ASN A 82 -16.75 -2.86 -3.66
N ARG A 83 -17.56 -2.66 -2.61
CA ARG A 83 -19.00 -2.33 -2.74
C ARG A 83 -19.29 -1.07 -3.58
N ARG A 84 -18.28 -0.21 -3.80
CA ARG A 84 -18.38 1.02 -4.59
C ARG A 84 -17.71 0.90 -5.97
N GLY A 85 -17.36 -0.32 -6.40
CA GLY A 85 -16.74 -0.58 -7.70
C GLY A 85 -15.23 -0.28 -7.80
N PHE A 86 -14.61 0.27 -6.75
CA PHE A 86 -13.19 0.58 -6.76
C PHE A 86 -12.33 -0.69 -6.78
N ARG A 87 -11.29 -0.68 -7.62
CA ARG A 87 -10.26 -1.73 -7.74
C ARG A 87 -8.88 -1.11 -7.66
N ALA A 88 -8.03 -1.63 -6.78
CA ALA A 88 -6.62 -1.25 -6.74
C ALA A 88 -5.86 -2.00 -7.85
N LEU A 89 -5.26 -1.28 -8.80
CA LEU A 89 -4.41 -1.87 -9.85
C LEU A 89 -3.07 -2.33 -9.28
N ALA A 90 -2.50 -1.51 -8.39
CA ALA A 90 -1.31 -1.80 -7.63
C ALA A 90 -1.50 -1.28 -6.19
N GLN A 91 -1.00 -2.02 -5.21
CA GLN A 91 -1.17 -1.68 -3.80
C GLN A 91 0.01 -2.15 -2.95
N ILE A 92 0.30 -1.40 -1.89
CA ILE A 92 1.16 -1.81 -0.78
C ILE A 92 0.25 -2.08 0.42
N ARG A 93 0.44 -3.21 1.10
CA ARG A 93 -0.37 -3.57 2.28
C ARG A 93 0.45 -4.33 3.31
N ASN A 94 0.01 -4.27 4.56
CA ASN A 94 0.47 -5.15 5.61
C ASN A 94 -0.54 -6.29 5.81
N MET A 95 -0.06 -7.53 5.70
CA MET A 95 -0.88 -8.74 5.87
C MET A 95 -1.00 -9.19 7.33
N SER A 96 -0.16 -8.65 8.22
CA SER A 96 -0.23 -8.97 9.65
C SER A 96 -1.29 -8.13 10.35
N ALA A 97 -2.10 -8.77 11.19
CA ALA A 97 -3.13 -8.08 11.98
C ALA A 97 -2.50 -7.05 12.94
N ALA A 98 -1.43 -7.44 13.65
CA ALA A 98 -0.69 -6.52 14.53
C ALA A 98 -0.10 -5.33 13.77
N GLY A 99 0.41 -5.54 12.56
CA GLY A 99 0.95 -4.46 11.72
C GLY A 99 -0.14 -3.53 11.20
N ALA A 100 -1.32 -4.04 10.84
CA ALA A 100 -2.47 -3.22 10.47
C ALA A 100 -2.97 -2.35 11.64
N ILE A 101 -2.97 -2.90 12.86
CA ILE A 101 -3.28 -2.15 14.08
C ILE A 101 -2.21 -1.07 14.30
N TYR A 102 -0.92 -1.42 14.27
CA TYR A 102 0.16 -0.45 14.48
C TYR A 102 0.15 0.68 13.45
N GLU A 103 -0.16 0.38 12.19
CA GLU A 103 -0.29 1.36 11.12
C GLU A 103 -1.41 2.37 11.36
N THR A 104 -2.56 1.93 11.89
CA THR A 104 -3.82 2.70 11.86
C THR A 104 -4.32 3.15 13.23
N ALA A 105 -3.82 2.57 14.32
CA ALA A 105 -4.22 2.88 15.69
C ALA A 105 -4.04 4.37 16.00
N GLY A 106 -5.11 5.01 16.49
CA GLY A 106 -5.15 6.45 16.76
C GLY A 106 -5.65 7.30 15.58
N ARG A 107 -6.02 6.70 14.44
CA ARG A 107 -6.81 7.41 13.42
C ARG A 107 -8.16 7.79 14.00
N ARG A 108 -8.53 9.05 13.82
CA ARG A 108 -9.84 9.59 14.16
C ARG A 108 -10.68 9.82 12.90
N PRO A 109 -12.00 9.57 12.96
CA PRO A 109 -12.92 10.02 11.94
C PRO A 109 -12.85 11.55 11.79
N PRO A 110 -12.95 12.09 10.56
CA PRO A 110 -13.07 13.53 10.33
C PRO A 110 -14.20 14.14 11.18
N GLY A 111 -13.98 15.33 11.76
CA GLY A 111 -14.99 16.06 12.54
C GLY A 111 -15.14 15.66 14.01
N THR A 112 -14.37 14.68 14.51
CA THR A 112 -14.38 14.33 15.94
C THR A 112 -13.46 15.24 16.76
N LYS A 113 -14.01 15.88 17.81
CA LYS A 113 -13.23 16.71 18.74
C LYS A 113 -12.17 15.87 19.48
N PRO A 114 -11.01 16.44 19.84
CA PRO A 114 -10.03 15.76 20.67
C PRO A 114 -10.58 15.58 22.09
N LYS A 115 -11.25 14.45 22.36
CA LYS A 115 -11.22 13.88 23.71
C LYS A 115 -10.04 12.91 23.75
N SER A 116 -9.29 12.94 24.84
CA SER A 116 -7.98 12.32 25.09
C SER A 116 -7.57 11.25 24.07
N ARG A 117 -6.39 11.39 23.45
CA ARG A 117 -5.84 10.27 22.68
C ARG A 117 -5.80 9.10 23.67
N PRO A 118 -6.40 7.94 23.36
CA PRO A 118 -6.29 6.81 24.27
C PRO A 118 -4.79 6.57 24.49
N ASN A 119 -4.34 6.43 25.74
CA ASN A 119 -2.91 6.36 26.12
C ASN A 119 -2.10 5.38 25.25
N PHE A 120 -2.77 4.32 24.79
CA PHE A 120 -2.29 3.37 23.79
C PHE A 120 -1.77 4.00 22.48
N ALA A 121 -2.48 4.97 21.89
CA ALA A 121 -2.12 5.62 20.63
C ALA A 121 -1.04 6.70 20.79
N GLU A 122 -0.82 7.20 22.00
CA GLU A 122 0.31 8.08 22.33
C GLU A 122 1.59 7.27 22.49
N ALA A 123 1.54 6.16 23.22
CA ALA A 123 2.69 5.27 23.42
C ALA A 123 3.24 4.67 22.11
N MET A 124 2.41 4.51 21.07
CA MET A 124 2.86 4.10 19.72
C MET A 124 3.52 5.21 18.89
N GLY A 125 3.55 6.45 19.37
CA GLY A 125 4.06 7.60 18.63
C GLY A 125 3.09 8.17 17.59
N PRO A 126 3.48 9.29 16.94
CA PRO A 126 2.62 10.05 16.04
C PRO A 126 2.36 9.34 14.71
N LEU A 127 1.20 9.62 14.11
CA LEU A 127 0.87 9.21 12.73
C LEU A 127 1.40 10.27 11.76
N LYS A 128 2.04 9.86 10.67
CA LYS A 128 2.45 10.74 9.57
C LYS A 128 1.43 10.72 8.43
N GLY A 129 1.20 11.86 7.78
CA GLY A 129 0.20 12.03 6.72
C GLY A 129 -1.09 12.69 7.21
N ASN A 130 -2.13 12.71 6.36
CA ASN A 130 -3.39 13.44 6.63
C ASN A 130 -4.63 12.54 6.60
N GLY A 131 -5.65 12.88 7.40
CA GLY A 131 -6.99 12.27 7.35
C GLY A 131 -6.98 10.75 7.54
N ASN A 132 -7.49 10.04 6.54
CA ASN A 132 -7.51 8.58 6.48
C ASN A 132 -6.22 7.97 5.89
N ASP A 133 -5.37 8.80 5.30
CA ASP A 133 -4.10 8.43 4.66
C ASP A 133 -2.89 8.70 5.56
N ARG A 134 -3.08 8.55 6.88
CA ARG A 134 -2.01 8.74 7.88
C ARG A 134 -1.64 7.47 8.61
N GLY A 135 -0.37 7.20 8.84
CA GLY A 135 0.07 5.97 9.52
C GLY A 135 1.49 6.03 10.01
N ARG A 136 2.01 4.89 10.47
CA ARG A 136 3.37 4.78 11.04
C ARG A 136 4.34 4.02 10.17
N LEU A 137 3.87 3.12 9.30
CA LEU A 137 4.72 2.28 8.45
C LEU A 137 4.54 2.66 6.99
N ILE A 138 3.61 2.02 6.29
CA ILE A 138 3.37 2.19 4.85
C ILE A 138 2.95 3.61 4.53
N TYR A 139 2.03 4.19 5.30
CA TYR A 139 1.55 5.55 5.03
C TYR A 139 2.64 6.58 5.33
N ALA A 140 3.45 6.37 6.37
CA ALA A 140 4.60 7.21 6.66
C ALA A 140 5.65 7.16 5.54
N ALA A 141 5.94 5.96 5.02
CA ALA A 141 6.89 5.79 3.91
C ALA A 141 6.37 6.40 2.62
N TRP A 142 5.05 6.27 2.37
CA TRP A 142 4.39 6.87 1.23
C TRP A 142 4.39 8.40 1.27
N GLU A 143 4.13 8.98 2.44
CA GLU A 143 4.19 10.43 2.64
C GLU A 143 5.60 10.97 2.35
N LYS A 144 6.63 10.27 2.82
CA LYS A 144 8.04 10.62 2.57
C LYS A 144 8.44 10.49 1.10
N ASP A 145 7.79 9.61 0.34
CA ASP A 145 8.06 9.43 -1.09
C ASP A 145 7.55 10.61 -1.95
N TYR A 146 6.67 11.48 -1.40
CA TYR A 146 6.07 12.63 -2.09
C TYR A 146 5.42 12.26 -3.44
N GLY A 147 4.89 11.04 -3.56
CA GLY A 147 4.18 10.58 -4.74
C GLY A 147 5.05 10.16 -5.93
N LYS A 148 6.38 10.04 -5.77
CA LYS A 148 7.29 9.57 -6.83
C LYS A 148 6.93 8.17 -7.32
N ALA A 149 6.62 7.24 -6.42
CA ALA A 149 6.18 5.90 -6.77
C ALA A 149 4.84 5.90 -7.48
N SER A 150 3.87 6.73 -7.05
CA SER A 150 2.60 6.90 -7.75
C SER A 150 2.83 7.32 -9.19
N LYS A 151 3.67 8.34 -9.38
CA LYS A 151 4.02 8.86 -10.70
C LYS A 151 4.68 7.78 -11.56
N ALA A 152 5.66 7.05 -11.02
CA ALA A 152 6.34 5.98 -11.72
C ALA A 152 5.38 4.85 -12.13
N VAL A 153 4.44 4.46 -11.26
CA VAL A 153 3.40 3.46 -11.59
C VAL A 153 2.48 3.96 -12.69
N LEU A 154 2.04 5.22 -12.63
CA LEU A 154 1.19 5.81 -13.67
C LEU A 154 1.93 5.87 -15.02
N GLN A 155 3.19 6.26 -15.01
CA GLN A 155 4.04 6.29 -16.21
C GLN A 155 4.24 4.89 -16.81
N ALA A 156 4.48 3.87 -15.99
CA ALA A 156 4.59 2.49 -16.45
C ALA A 156 3.30 2.02 -17.15
N ILE A 157 2.13 2.36 -16.59
CA ILE A 157 0.83 2.02 -17.18
C ILE A 157 0.61 2.78 -18.49
N ASP A 158 0.92 4.08 -18.55
CA ASP A 158 0.78 4.91 -19.75
C ASP A 158 1.71 4.44 -20.88
N ASN A 159 2.97 4.14 -20.55
CA ASN A 159 3.94 3.60 -21.50
C ASN A 159 3.50 2.24 -22.05
N ALA A 160 2.95 1.38 -21.20
CA ALA A 160 2.40 0.09 -21.63
C ALA A 160 1.23 0.28 -22.59
N ALA A 161 0.33 1.23 -22.34
CA ALA A 161 -0.78 1.56 -23.24
C ALA A 161 -0.28 2.05 -24.61
N LYS A 162 0.69 2.96 -24.63
CA LYS A 162 1.30 3.48 -25.86
C LYS A 162 1.98 2.39 -26.68
N LYS A 163 2.82 1.56 -26.04
CA LYS A 163 3.48 0.41 -26.68
C LYS A 163 2.44 -0.57 -27.22
N PHE A 164 1.39 -0.88 -26.46
CA PHE A 164 0.32 -1.76 -26.90
C PHE A 164 -0.39 -1.24 -28.15
N ASN A 165 -0.83 0.03 -28.15
CA ASN A 165 -1.51 0.64 -29.29
C ASN A 165 -0.61 0.69 -30.54
N ALA A 166 0.69 0.98 -30.38
CA ALA A 166 1.65 0.97 -31.48
C ALA A 166 1.88 -0.44 -32.06
N THR A 167 1.69 -1.50 -31.26
CA THR A 167 1.86 -2.88 -31.69
C THR A 167 0.61 -3.41 -32.39
N VAL A 168 -0.58 -3.02 -31.91
CA VAL A 168 -1.87 -3.44 -32.47
C VAL A 168 -2.26 -2.63 -33.70
N GLY A 169 -2.00 -1.31 -33.72
CA GLY A 169 -2.34 -0.44 -34.86
C GLY A 169 -1.40 -0.58 -36.07
N LYS A 170 -0.37 -1.43 -36.00
CA LYS A 170 0.51 -1.80 -37.13
C LYS A 170 0.09 -3.10 -37.82
N ARG A 171 -0.97 -3.75 -37.36
CA ARG A 171 -1.60 -4.90 -38.01
C ARG A 171 -2.89 -4.46 -38.69
#